data_AF-A0A2G9TJ52-F1
#
_entry.id   AF-A0A2G9TJ52-F1
#
_cell.length_a   1.000
_cell.length_b   1.000
_cell.length_c   1.000
_cell.angle_alpha   90.00
_cell.angle_beta   90.00
_cell.angle_gamma   90.00
#
_symmetry.space_group_name_H-M   'P 1'
#
loop_
_entity.id
_entity.type
_entity.pdbx_description
1 polymer ?
#
loop_
_entity_poly.entity_id
_entity_poly.type
_entity_poly.pdbx_seq_one_letter_code
_entity_poly.pdbx_strand_id
1 'polypeptide(L)'
;NNFRRGWERDGAALCVYYQKPIWEPGKAVGYHALSYGWLIDQIIRRTDHKRRGIGQFFKEEIADKHGLDLHFGLPMEKAWRVARITRPTVIDRIDEFITDP
;
A
#
# COMPACT_ATOMS: atom_id res chain seq x y z
N ASN A 1 -20.31 0.86 -18.17
CA ASN A 1 -19.96 -0.31 -17.36
C ASN A 1 -19.10 0.16 -16.17
N ASN A 2 -19.78 0.63 -15.12
CA ASN A 2 -19.22 1.56 -14.11
C ASN A 2 -18.32 0.90 -13.05
N PHE A 3 -18.14 -0.43 -13.10
CA PHE A 3 -17.37 -1.17 -12.10
C PHE A 3 -15.84 -0.99 -12.23
N ARG A 4 -15.33 -0.58 -13.40
CA ARG A 4 -13.89 -0.42 -13.64
C ARG A 4 -13.30 0.90 -13.11
N ARG A 5 -14.09 1.97 -13.00
CA ARG A 5 -13.64 3.29 -12.51
C ARG A 5 -13.47 3.37 -11.00
N GLY A 6 -14.20 2.56 -10.23
CA GLY A 6 -14.08 2.57 -8.76
C GLY A 6 -12.71 2.09 -8.23
N TRP A 7 -11.99 1.32 -9.05
CA TRP A 7 -10.66 0.79 -8.75
C TRP A 7 -9.52 1.56 -9.40
N GLU A 8 -9.81 2.58 -10.22
CA GLU A 8 -8.77 3.54 -10.62
C GLU A 8 -8.36 4.29 -9.34
N ARG A 9 -7.05 4.36 -9.09
CA ARG A 9 -6.46 4.89 -7.84
C ARG A 9 -7.05 6.24 -7.39
N ASP A 10 -7.46 7.06 -8.35
CA ASP A 10 -8.10 8.36 -8.12
C ASP A 10 -9.55 8.24 -7.61
N GLY A 11 -10.29 7.20 -8.02
CA GLY A 11 -11.65 6.94 -7.55
C GLY A 11 -11.71 6.59 -6.06
N ALA A 12 -10.84 5.69 -5.60
CA ALA A 12 -10.75 5.33 -4.19
C ALA A 12 -10.31 6.52 -3.31
N ALA A 13 -9.38 7.33 -3.80
CA ALA A 13 -8.98 8.57 -3.13
C ALA A 13 -10.14 9.59 -3.05
N LEU A 14 -10.92 9.74 -4.11
CA LEU A 14 -12.12 10.60 -4.11
C LEU A 14 -13.15 10.11 -3.09
N CYS A 15 -13.38 8.80 -2.97
CA CYS A 15 -14.25 8.25 -1.94
C CYS A 15 -13.80 8.68 -0.54
N VAL A 16 -12.50 8.59 -0.23
CA VAL A 16 -11.96 9.03 1.07
C VAL A 16 -12.08 10.55 1.24
N TYR A 17 -11.82 11.33 0.19
CA TYR A 17 -11.89 12.80 0.24
C TYR A 17 -13.26 13.33 0.67
N TYR A 18 -14.35 12.70 0.23
CA TYR A 18 -15.71 13.11 0.59
C TYR A 18 -16.21 12.56 1.94
N GLN A 19 -15.45 11.70 2.63
CA GLN A 19 -15.86 11.20 3.94
C GLN A 19 -15.65 12.24 5.04
N LYS A 20 -16.61 12.33 5.96
CA LYS A 20 -16.43 13.08 7.20
C LYS A 20 -15.52 12.27 8.15
N PRO A 21 -14.49 12.88 8.76
CA PRO A 21 -13.71 12.23 9.79
C PRO A 21 -14.58 11.73 10.95
N ILE A 22 -14.30 10.52 11.44
CA ILE A 22 -15.01 9.92 12.59
C ILE A 22 -14.74 10.73 13.87
N TRP A 23 -13.52 11.24 13.99
CA TRP A 23 -13.07 12.11 15.08
C TRP A 23 -12.51 13.41 14.51
N GLU A 24 -12.44 14.45 15.33
CA GLU A 24 -11.73 15.67 14.97
C GLU A 24 -10.24 15.36 14.70
N PRO A 25 -9.68 15.86 13.57
CA PRO A 25 -8.27 15.63 13.24
C PRO A 25 -7.34 16.01 14.39
N GLY A 26 -6.40 15.12 14.73
CA GLY A 26 -5.44 15.32 15.82
C GLY A 26 -5.92 14.90 17.21
N LYS A 27 -7.21 14.59 17.41
CA LYS A 27 -7.71 14.15 18.73
C LYS A 27 -7.60 12.64 18.98
N ALA A 28 -7.49 11.84 17.92
CA ALA A 28 -7.37 10.38 18.01
C ALA A 28 -6.58 9.83 16.82
N VAL A 29 -6.04 8.63 16.98
CA VAL A 29 -5.36 7.86 15.93
C VAL A 29 -6.13 6.58 15.67
N GLY A 30 -6.45 6.33 14.41
CA GLY A 30 -7.00 5.06 13.93
C GLY A 30 -6.09 4.47 12.86
N TYR A 31 -5.97 3.15 12.82
CA TYR A 31 -5.19 2.49 11.78
C TYR A 31 -5.93 2.50 10.44
N HIS A 32 -5.42 3.25 9.48
CA HIS A 32 -5.99 3.38 8.13
C HIS A 32 -5.52 2.24 7.22
N ALA A 33 -5.94 1.01 7.53
CA ALA A 33 -5.43 -0.22 6.90
C ALA A 33 -5.44 -0.22 5.36
N LEU A 34 -6.43 0.46 4.75
CA LEU A 34 -6.57 0.53 3.29
C LEU A 34 -6.45 1.97 2.77
N SER A 35 -7.08 2.94 3.45
CA SER A 35 -7.18 4.31 2.95
C SER A 35 -5.88 5.11 3.02
N TYR A 36 -4.93 4.69 3.87
CA TYR A 36 -3.67 5.40 4.04
C TYR A 36 -2.87 5.47 2.73
N GLY A 37 -2.74 4.34 2.03
CA GLY A 37 -1.97 4.27 0.78
C GLY A 37 -2.50 5.20 -0.31
N TRP A 38 -3.83 5.34 -0.42
CA TRP A 38 -4.44 6.24 -1.39
C TRP A 38 -4.23 7.72 -1.04
N LEU A 39 -4.33 8.08 0.25
CA LEU A 39 -4.05 9.44 0.70
C LEU A 39 -2.60 9.84 0.42
N ILE A 40 -1.64 8.97 0.72
CA ILE A 40 -0.22 9.22 0.49
C ILE A 40 0.10 9.35 -1.01
N ASP A 41 -0.44 8.48 -1.87
CA ASP A 41 -0.26 8.59 -3.33
C ASP A 41 -0.71 9.96 -3.86
N GLN A 42 -1.83 10.46 -3.35
CA GLN A 42 -2.39 11.74 -3.75
C GLN A 42 -1.61 12.95 -3.22
N ILE A 43 -0.96 12.84 -2.06
CA ILE A 43 -0.02 13.85 -1.57
C ILE A 43 1.19 13.90 -2.50
N ILE A 44 1.83 12.75 -2.74
CA ILE A 44 3.05 12.66 -3.55
C ILE A 44 2.83 13.20 -4.96
N ARG A 45 1.73 12.84 -5.63
CA ARG A 45 1.42 13.36 -6.97
C ARG A 45 1.32 14.88 -7.03
N ARG A 46 0.82 15.53 -5.97
CA ARG A 46 0.64 16.98 -5.92
C ARG A 46 1.91 17.71 -5.52
N THR A 47 2.77 17.07 -4.72
CA THR A 47 4.02 17.69 -4.23
C THR A 47 5.24 17.36 -5.09
N ASP A 48 5.24 16.23 -5.81
CA ASP A 48 6.33 15.84 -6.70
C ASP A 48 6.33 16.71 -7.97
N HIS A 49 7.46 17.33 -8.27
CA HIS A 49 7.68 18.14 -9.46
C HIS A 49 7.36 17.43 -10.78
N LYS A 50 7.61 16.11 -10.87
CA LYS A 50 7.30 15.27 -12.03
C LYS A 50 5.87 14.72 -12.00
N ARG A 51 5.09 15.01 -10.95
CA ARG A 51 3.72 14.52 -10.72
C ARG A 51 3.60 13.00 -10.83
N ARG A 52 4.64 12.27 -10.40
CA ARG A 52 4.66 10.80 -10.40
C ARG A 52 3.72 10.26 -9.33
N GLY A 53 3.20 9.06 -9.55
CA GLY A 53 2.52 8.29 -8.49
C GLY A 53 3.49 7.68 -7.49
N ILE A 54 3.00 7.24 -6.33
CA ILE A 54 3.83 6.67 -5.24
C ILE A 54 4.76 5.56 -5.73
N GLY A 55 4.28 4.67 -6.61
CA GLY A 55 5.08 3.53 -7.05
C GLY A 55 6.29 3.94 -7.89
N GLN A 56 6.12 4.89 -8.81
CA GLN A 56 7.21 5.40 -9.63
C GLN A 56 8.15 6.29 -8.81
N PHE A 57 7.59 7.15 -7.96
CA PHE A 57 8.39 7.97 -7.04
C PHE A 57 9.27 7.11 -6.13
N PHE A 58 8.69 6.10 -5.47
CA PHE A 58 9.42 5.18 -4.59
C PHE A 58 10.51 4.42 -5.36
N LYS A 59 10.19 3.92 -6.56
CA LYS A 59 11.16 3.21 -7.40
C LYS A 59 12.38 4.09 -7.69
N GLU A 60 12.16 5.28 -8.23
CA GLU A 60 13.23 6.17 -8.71
C GLU A 60 13.98 6.89 -7.59
N GLU A 61 13.28 7.31 -6.54
CA GLU A 61 13.87 8.14 -5.49
C GLU A 61 14.42 7.34 -4.30
N ILE A 62 13.99 6.09 -4.12
CA ILE A 62 14.35 5.26 -2.96
C ILE A 62 14.91 3.91 -3.41
N ALA A 63 14.12 3.07 -4.08
CA ALA A 63 14.50 1.69 -4.33
C ALA A 63 15.75 1.58 -5.23
N ASP A 64 15.76 2.28 -6.37
CA ASP A 64 16.87 2.25 -7.32
C ASP A 64 18.14 2.89 -6.72
N LYS A 65 18.02 3.98 -5.96
CA LYS A 65 19.16 4.67 -5.34
C LYS A 65 19.86 3.85 -4.27
N HIS A 66 19.13 2.96 -3.62
CA HIS A 66 19.64 2.13 -2.53
C HIS A 66 19.76 0.65 -2.91
N GLY A 67 19.52 0.28 -4.17
CA GLY A 67 19.59 -1.10 -4.64
C GLY A 67 18.60 -2.05 -3.96
N LEU A 68 17.43 -1.54 -3.54
CA LEU A 68 16.43 -2.31 -2.81
C LEU A 68 15.54 -3.10 -3.76
N ASP A 69 15.29 -4.37 -3.43
CA ASP A 69 14.34 -5.21 -4.17
C ASP A 69 12.92 -5.13 -3.59
N LEU A 70 12.40 -3.90 -3.51
CA LEU A 70 11.05 -3.58 -3.01
C LEU A 70 10.21 -2.97 -4.12
N HIS A 71 8.94 -3.37 -4.23
CA HIS A 71 8.10 -3.02 -5.38
C HIS A 71 6.70 -2.56 -4.95
N PHE A 72 6.29 -1.39 -5.42
CA PHE A 72 4.88 -1.00 -5.47
C PHE A 72 4.32 -1.29 -6.87
N GLY A 73 3.71 -2.46 -7.00
CA GLY A 73 3.33 -3.03 -8.31
C GLY A 73 4.53 -3.75 -8.94
N LEU A 74 4.67 -5.03 -8.61
CA LEU A 74 5.77 -5.86 -9.11
C LEU A 74 5.65 -6.06 -10.64
N PRO A 75 6.73 -5.85 -11.42
CA PRO A 75 6.75 -6.17 -12.85
C PRO A 75 6.48 -7.66 -13.08
N MET A 76 5.74 -7.99 -14.14
CA MET A 76 5.30 -9.36 -14.41
C MET A 76 6.48 -10.32 -14.63
N GLU A 77 7.59 -9.81 -15.15
CA GLU A 77 8.83 -10.57 -15.39
C GLU A 77 9.46 -11.07 -14.08
N LYS A 78 9.10 -10.47 -12.95
CA LYS A 78 9.55 -10.87 -11.61
C LYS A 78 8.51 -11.67 -10.83
N ALA A 79 7.31 -11.90 -11.38
CA ALA A 79 6.21 -12.56 -10.69
C ALA A 79 6.55 -13.98 -10.22
N TRP A 80 7.49 -14.66 -10.89
CA TRP A 80 7.96 -16.00 -10.52
C TRP A 80 8.62 -16.07 -9.13
N ARG A 81 9.03 -14.94 -8.56
CA ARG A 81 9.65 -14.85 -7.22
C ARG A 81 8.64 -14.65 -6.09
N VAL A 82 7.36 -14.45 -6.41
CA VAL A 82 6.33 -14.17 -5.41
C VAL A 82 5.96 -15.47 -4.69
N ALA A 83 6.28 -15.54 -3.39
CA ALA A 83 5.85 -16.64 -2.54
C ALA A 83 4.33 -16.65 -2.40
N ARG A 84 3.75 -17.85 -2.29
CA ARG A 84 2.32 -18.01 -2.04
C ARG A 84 2.02 -17.69 -0.57
N ILE A 85 1.12 -16.75 -0.33
CA ILE A 85 0.60 -16.50 1.01
C ILE A 85 -0.30 -17.68 1.41
N THR A 86 0.05 -18.33 2.51
CA THR A 86 -0.73 -19.41 3.13
C THR A 86 -1.25 -18.94 4.48
N ARG A 87 -2.30 -19.63 4.97
CA ARG A 87 -2.67 -19.51 6.38
C ARG A 87 -1.83 -20.51 7.17
N PRO A 88 -1.33 -20.15 8.36
CA PRO A 88 -0.61 -21.09 9.19
C PRO A 88 -1.55 -22.23 9.59
N THR A 89 -1.02 -23.44 9.56
CA THR A 89 -1.72 -24.63 10.05
C THR A 89 -1.78 -24.63 11.57
N VAL A 90 -2.41 -25.64 12.17
CA VAL A 90 -2.35 -25.82 13.64
C VAL A 90 -0.92 -26.15 14.07
N ILE A 91 -0.19 -26.95 13.28
CA ILE A 91 1.18 -27.36 13.58
C ILE A 91 2.10 -26.14 13.51
N ASP A 92 2.00 -25.31 12.47
CA ASP A 92 2.84 -24.10 12.32
C ASP A 92 2.66 -23.13 13.51
N ARG A 93 1.43 -22.99 14.02
CA ARG A 93 1.15 -22.14 15.19
C ARG A 93 1.73 -22.69 16.49
N ILE A 94 1.75 -24.02 16.64
CA ILE A 94 2.38 -24.66 17.80
C ILE A 94 3.90 -24.50 17.71
N ASP A 95 4.48 -24.68 16.52
CA ASP A 95 5.91 -24.53 16.28
C ASP A 95 6.39 -23.09 16.55
N GLU A 96 5.65 -22.08 16.07
CA GLU A 96 5.94 -20.66 16.32
C GLU A 96 5.99 -20.35 17.83
N PHE A 97 5.02 -20.82 18.61
CA PHE A 97 4.98 -20.60 20.07
C PHE A 97 6.12 -21.30 20.83
N ILE A 98 6.67 -22.38 20.29
CA ILE A 98 7.77 -23.13 20.91
C ILE A 98 9.14 -22.57 20.51
N THR A 99 9.29 -22.14 19.25
CA THR A 99 10.58 -21.73 18.67
C THR A 99 10.86 -20.23 18.80
N ASP A 100 9.83 -19.39 18.93
CA ASP A 100 9.94 -17.94 19.11
C ASP A 100 8.93 -17.45 20.19
N PRO A 101 9.25 -17.61 21.49
CA PRO A 101 8.33 -17.33 22.60
C PRO A 101 8.05 -15.85 22.88
#